data_AF-A0A849RF23-F1
#
_entry.id   AF-A0A849RF23-F1
#
_cell.length_a   1.000
_cell.length_b   1.000
_cell.length_c   1.000
_cell.angle_alpha   90.00
_cell.angle_beta   90.00
_cell.angle_gamma   90.00
#
_symmetry.space_group_name_H-M   'P 1'
#
loop_
_entity.id
_entity.type
_entity.pdbx_description
1 polymer ?
#
loop_
_entity_poly.entity_id
_entity_poly.type
_entity_poly.pdbx_seq_one_letter_code
_entity_poly.pdbx_strand_id
1 'polypeptide(L)'
;ISNERFKVMERKLYFGIMTPGMILTFVFGLWMLASYAWNTFGTSGWLHAKLALLVLLLVYHVACGHWLMLFKYDRNQHGHVYYRWMNEVPVLFLIGIVILAVVKPF
;
A
#
# COMPACT_ATOMS: atom_id res chain seq x y z
N ILE A 1 -26.09 -9.70 3.61
CA ILE A 1 -24.77 -10.28 4.02
C ILE A 1 -24.42 -9.62 5.35
N SER A 2 -24.26 -10.37 6.44
CA SER A 2 -24.14 -9.80 7.80
C SER A 2 -22.84 -9.00 7.97
N ASN A 3 -22.95 -7.78 8.51
CA ASN A 3 -21.87 -6.80 8.73
C ASN A 3 -20.71 -7.40 9.57
N GLU A 4 -21.06 -8.30 10.49
CA GLU A 4 -20.15 -9.11 11.31
C GLU A 4 -19.14 -9.92 10.47
N ARG A 5 -19.58 -10.52 9.36
CA ARG A 5 -18.70 -11.32 8.48
C ARG A 5 -17.73 -10.44 7.70
N PHE A 6 -18.16 -9.24 7.30
CA PHE A 6 -17.28 -8.27 6.63
C PHE A 6 -16.13 -7.85 7.55
N LYS A 7 -16.43 -7.52 8.81
CA LYS A 7 -15.43 -7.17 9.83
C LYS A 7 -14.35 -8.26 10.00
N VAL A 8 -14.76 -9.53 10.02
CA VAL A 8 -13.83 -10.67 10.16
C VAL A 8 -13.00 -10.87 8.89
N MET A 9 -13.60 -10.74 7.71
CA MET A 9 -12.90 -10.90 6.43
C MET A 9 -11.89 -9.78 6.19
N GLU A 10 -12.24 -8.52 6.45
CA GLU A 10 -11.31 -7.39 6.33
C GLU A 10 -10.13 -7.51 7.29
N ARG A 11 -10.38 -7.92 8.55
CA ARG A 11 -9.29 -8.16 9.51
C ARG A 11 -8.35 -9.25 9.05
N LYS A 12 -8.88 -10.36 8.53
CA LYS A 12 -8.05 -11.44 7.94
C LYS A 12 -7.29 -10.97 6.71
N LEU A 13 -7.90 -10.16 5.85
CA LEU A 13 -7.26 -9.65 4.64
C LEU A 13 -6.11 -8.71 4.99
N TYR A 14 -6.35 -7.77 5.91
CA TYR A 14 -5.35 -6.80 6.35
C TYR A 14 -4.19 -7.51 7.04
N PHE A 15 -4.44 -8.24 8.13
CA PHE A 15 -3.38 -8.90 8.90
C PHE A 15 -2.76 -10.12 8.22
N GLY A 16 -3.51 -10.81 7.37
CA GLY A 16 -3.05 -12.05 6.74
C GLY A 16 -2.23 -11.80 5.47
N ILE A 17 -2.59 -10.80 4.67
CA ILE A 17 -1.97 -10.58 3.36
C ILE A 17 -1.28 -9.22 3.30
N MET A 18 -2.01 -8.15 3.66
CA MET A 18 -1.54 -6.79 3.42
C MET A 18 -0.38 -6.39 4.32
N THR A 19 -0.45 -6.70 5.62
CA THR A 19 0.61 -6.36 6.60
C THR A 19 1.91 -7.13 6.36
N PRO A 20 1.91 -8.48 6.22
CA PRO A 20 3.15 -9.21 5.93
C PRO A 20 3.72 -8.85 4.55
N GLY A 21 2.85 -8.64 3.54
CA GLY A 21 3.29 -8.15 2.23
C GLY A 21 3.96 -6.78 2.30
N MET A 22 3.40 -5.85 3.09
CA MET A 22 3.99 -4.53 3.31
C MET A 22 5.34 -4.62 4.02
N ILE A 23 5.44 -5.43 5.08
CA ILE A 23 6.70 -5.66 5.81
C ILE A 23 7.77 -6.22 4.87
N LEU A 24 7.47 -7.27 4.11
CA LEU A 24 8.42 -7.87 3.16
C LEU A 24 8.84 -6.84 2.11
N THR A 25 7.89 -6.12 1.51
CA THR A 25 8.19 -5.10 0.50
C THR A 25 9.07 -3.97 1.07
N PHE A 26 8.82 -3.56 2.30
CA PHE A 26 9.58 -2.51 2.97
C PHE A 26 10.99 -2.98 3.33
N VAL A 27 11.14 -4.20 3.87
CA VAL A 27 12.44 -4.79 4.21
C VAL A 27 13.28 -5.01 2.96
N PHE A 28 12.74 -5.65 1.92
CA PHE A 28 13.46 -5.86 0.67
C PHE A 28 13.75 -4.54 -0.06
N GLY A 29 12.81 -3.59 -0.04
CA GLY A 29 12.97 -2.27 -0.63
C GLY A 29 14.07 -1.45 0.04
N LEU A 30 14.08 -1.39 1.38
CA LEU A 30 15.14 -0.71 2.14
C LEU A 30 16.49 -1.41 2.01
N TRP A 31 16.51 -2.75 2.03
CA TRP A 31 17.74 -3.52 1.81
C TRP A 31 18.36 -3.18 0.46
N MET A 32 17.57 -3.24 -0.62
CA MET A 32 18.03 -2.91 -1.96
C MET A 32 18.47 -1.45 -2.10
N LEU A 33 17.78 -0.55 -1.40
CA LEU A 33 18.11 0.87 -1.39
C LEU A 33 19.45 1.14 -0.71
N ALA A 34 19.67 0.54 0.47
CA ALA A 34 20.91 0.68 1.23
C ALA A 34 22.10 -0.02 0.55
N SER A 35 21.87 -1.16 -0.11
CA SER A 35 22.96 -1.96 -0.70
C SER A 35 23.46 -1.45 -2.05
N TYR A 36 22.59 -0.89 -2.88
CA TYR A 36 22.95 -0.59 -4.28
C TYR A 36 22.34 0.72 -4.79
N ALA A 37 21.06 0.97 -4.49
CA ALA A 37 20.33 2.05 -5.15
C ALA A 37 20.78 3.44 -4.69
N TRP A 38 21.13 3.62 -3.41
CA TRP A 38 21.56 4.92 -2.88
C TRP A 38 22.91 5.38 -3.47
N ASN A 39 23.88 4.47 -3.61
CA ASN A 39 25.20 4.80 -4.12
C ASN A 39 25.17 5.03 -5.65
N THR A 40 24.34 4.27 -6.38
CA THR A 40 24.33 4.27 -7.85
C THR A 40 23.32 5.24 -8.46
N PHE A 41 22.17 5.46 -7.80
CA PHE A 41 21.03 6.22 -8.34
C PHE A 41 20.58 7.37 -7.44
N GLY A 42 21.37 7.76 -6.44
CA GLY A 42 21.04 8.86 -5.52
C GLY A 42 20.74 10.20 -6.21
N THR A 43 21.28 10.42 -7.41
CA THR A 43 21.06 11.61 -8.24
C THR A 43 20.01 11.44 -9.34
N SER A 44 19.46 10.23 -9.54
CA SER A 44 18.46 9.96 -10.59
C SER A 44 17.03 10.24 -10.07
N GLY A 45 16.24 10.92 -10.91
CA GLY A 45 14.83 11.22 -10.62
C GLY A 45 13.98 9.97 -10.45
N TRP A 46 14.38 8.85 -11.07
CA TRP A 46 13.71 7.57 -10.95
C TRP A 46 13.72 7.00 -9.52
N LEU A 47 14.80 7.19 -8.76
CA LEU A 47 14.88 6.75 -7.37
C LEU A 47 13.91 7.55 -6.48
N HIS A 48 13.84 8.87 -6.70
CA HIS A 48 12.92 9.76 -5.99
C HIS A 48 11.45 9.42 -6.29
N ALA A 49 11.12 9.14 -7.56
CA ALA A 49 9.78 8.70 -7.95
C ALA A 49 9.39 7.37 -7.30
N LYS A 50 10.33 6.40 -7.21
CA LYS A 50 10.10 5.12 -6.52
C LYS A 50 9.87 5.32 -5.02
N LEU A 51 10.67 6.17 -4.38
CA LEU A 51 10.52 6.50 -2.96
C LEU A 51 9.19 7.19 -2.69
N ALA A 52 8.76 8.13 -3.54
CA ALA A 52 7.46 8.78 -3.42
C ALA A 52 6.30 7.77 -3.50
N LEU A 53 6.39 6.80 -4.42
CA LEU A 53 5.42 5.70 -4.53
C LEU A 53 5.39 4.82 -3.28
N LEU A 54 6.56 4.52 -2.70
CA LEU A 54 6.67 3.75 -1.46
C LEU A 54 6.04 4.50 -0.28
N VAL A 55 6.27 5.81 -0.16
CA VAL A 55 5.62 6.67 0.85
C VAL A 55 4.11 6.68 0.66
N LEU A 56 3.62 6.85 -0.58
CA LEU A 56 2.19 6.80 -0.89
C LEU A 56 1.56 5.45 -0.52
N LEU A 57 2.24 4.34 -0.80
CA LEU A 57 1.78 3.01 -0.43
C LEU A 57 1.70 2.84 1.10
N LEU A 58 2.65 3.43 1.83
CA LEU A 58 2.67 3.41 3.29
C LEU A 58 1.52 4.23 3.88
N VAL A 59 1.26 5.43 3.34
CA VAL A 59 0.10 6.25 3.72
C VAL A 59 -1.20 5.47 3.47
N TYR A 60 -1.32 4.81 2.31
CA TYR A 60 -2.48 3.98 2.00
C TYR A 60 -2.65 2.81 2.99
N HIS A 61 -1.56 2.12 3.34
CA HIS A 61 -1.61 1.04 4.32
C HIS A 61 -2.06 1.52 5.70
N VAL A 62 -1.55 2.67 6.16
CA VAL A 62 -1.97 3.29 7.44
C VAL A 62 -3.45 3.69 7.39
N ALA A 63 -3.94 4.23 6.27
CA ALA A 63 -5.34 4.56 6.08
C ALA A 63 -6.24 3.30 6.16
N CYS A 64 -5.82 2.20 5.54
CA CYS A 64 -6.51 0.91 5.68
C CYS A 64 -6.55 0.43 7.14
N GLY A 65 -5.44 0.57 7.88
CA GLY A 65 -5.41 0.25 9.32
C GLY A 65 -6.35 1.14 10.14
N HIS A 66 -6.46 2.42 9.79
CA HIS A 66 -7.38 3.36 10.44
C HIS A 66 -8.84 2.94 10.24
N TRP A 67 -9.24 2.58 9.01
CA TRP A 67 -10.61 2.11 8.76
C TRP A 67 -10.90 0.76 9.41
N LEU A 68 -9.91 -0.14 9.48
CA LEU A 68 -10.04 -1.38 10.23
C LEU A 68 -10.36 -1.11 11.71
N MET A 69 -9.71 -0.08 12.27
CA MET A 69 -9.94 0.34 13.65
C MET A 69 -11.31 1.01 13.81
N LEU A 70 -11.74 1.87 12.88
CA LEU A 70 -13.10 2.46 12.88
C LEU A 70 -14.19 1.39 12.76
N PHE A 71 -14.00 0.37 11.93
CA PHE A 71 -14.92 -0.77 11.80
C PHE A 71 -15.04 -1.57 13.09
N LYS A 72 -13.94 -1.70 13.85
CA LYS A 72 -13.94 -2.35 15.16
C LYS A 72 -14.77 -1.58 16.20
N TYR A 73 -14.77 -0.26 16.12
CA TYR A 73 -15.57 0.61 17.00
C TYR A 73 -17.00 0.86 16.50
N ASP A 74 -17.44 0.16 15.44
CA ASP A 74 -18.75 0.31 14.79
C ASP A 74 -19.08 1.76 14.37
N ARG A 75 -18.05 2.62 14.26
CA ARG A 75 -18.16 4.02 13.82
C ARG A 75 -17.99 4.15 12.32
N ASN A 76 -18.36 3.11 11.57
CA ASN A 76 -18.19 3.15 10.15
C ASN A 76 -19.24 4.07 9.51
N GLN A 77 -18.80 5.26 9.11
CA GLN A 77 -19.64 6.25 8.44
C GLN A 77 -19.56 6.15 6.91
N HIS A 78 -18.77 5.23 6.38
CA HIS A 78 -18.53 5.11 4.94
C HIS A 78 -19.41 4.01 4.32
N GLY A 79 -20.06 4.34 3.21
CA GLY A 79 -20.89 3.40 2.47
C GLY A 79 -20.09 2.38 1.67
N HIS A 80 -20.77 1.35 1.14
CA HIS A 80 -20.17 0.28 0.35
C HIS A 80 -19.36 0.75 -0.88
N VAL A 81 -19.73 1.90 -1.47
CA VAL A 81 -19.04 2.48 -2.63
C VAL A 81 -17.63 2.94 -2.29
N TYR A 82 -17.43 3.49 -1.09
CA TYR A 82 -16.13 3.94 -0.61
C TYR A 82 -15.15 2.77 -0.52
N TYR A 83 -15.58 1.67 0.11
CA TYR A 83 -14.77 0.46 0.23
C TYR A 83 -14.47 -0.21 -1.10
N ARG A 84 -15.38 -0.10 -2.09
CA ARG A 84 -15.13 -0.56 -3.46
C ARG A 84 -14.00 0.20 -4.12
N TRP A 85 -14.07 1.52 -4.08
CA TRP A 85 -13.01 2.39 -4.61
C TRP A 85 -11.68 2.13 -3.93
N MET A 86 -11.69 1.93 -2.63
CA MET A 86 -10.47 1.65 -1.89
C MET A 86 -9.87 0.30 -2.24
N ASN A 87 -10.68 -0.72 -2.54
CA ASN A 87 -10.17 -1.97 -3.06
C ASN A 87 -9.59 -1.84 -4.49
N GLU A 88 -9.92 -0.79 -5.24
CA GLU A 88 -9.35 -0.49 -6.56
C GLU A 88 -8.06 0.35 -6.49
N VAL A 89 -7.81 1.08 -5.40
CA VAL A 89 -6.57 1.84 -5.19
C VAL A 89 -5.29 0.99 -5.35
N PRO A 90 -5.21 -0.27 -4.85
CA PRO A 90 -4.08 -1.16 -5.12
C PRO A 90 -3.80 -1.39 -6.61
N VAL A 91 -4.85 -1.38 -7.46
CA VAL A 91 -4.70 -1.54 -8.91
C VAL A 91 -4.05 -0.31 -9.53
N LEU A 92 -4.45 0.89 -9.09
CA LEU A 92 -3.81 2.14 -9.52
C LEU A 92 -2.32 2.17 -9.13
N PHE A 93 -2.00 1.72 -7.92
CA PHE A 93 -0.61 1.56 -7.49
C PHE A 93 0.14 0.56 -8.36
N LEU A 94 -0.44 -0.60 -8.65
CA LEU A 94 0.18 -1.61 -9.50
C LEU A 94 0.49 -1.07 -10.90
N ILE A 95 -0.46 -0.36 -11.52
CA ILE A 95 -0.26 0.27 -12.83
C ILE A 95 0.86 1.32 -12.75
N GLY A 96 0.83 2.21 -11.75
CA GLY A 96 1.85 3.23 -11.55
C GLY A 96 3.25 2.64 -11.34
N ILE A 97 3.36 1.60 -10.52
CA ILE A 97 4.62 0.88 -10.26
C ILE A 97 5.14 0.21 -11.53
N VAL A 98 4.28 -0.47 -12.30
CA VAL A 98 4.68 -1.12 -13.56
C VAL A 98 5.16 -0.09 -14.58
N ILE A 99 4.43 1.01 -14.75
CA ILE A 99 4.86 2.09 -15.65
C ILE A 99 6.21 2.65 -15.21
N LEU A 100 6.39 2.93 -13.92
CA LEU A 100 7.66 3.44 -13.40
C LEU A 100 8.81 2.42 -13.55
N ALA A 101 8.51 1.13 -13.43
CA ALA A 101 9.48 0.05 -13.59
C ALA A 101 9.89 -0.17 -15.05
N VAL A 102 8.96 -0.02 -16.00
CA VAL A 102 9.17 -0.25 -17.44
C VAL A 102 9.75 0.99 -18.11
N VAL A 103 9.11 2.14 -17.93
CA VAL A 103 9.48 3.38 -18.62
C VAL A 103 10.81 3.92 -18.08
N LYS A 104 11.11 3.66 -16.80
CA LYS A 104 12.27 4.23 -16.07
C LYS A 104 12.58 5.65 -16.55
N PRO A 105 11.59 6.57 -16.47
CA PRO A 105 11.87 7.91 -16.90
C PRO A 105 12.95 8.44 -15.95
N PHE A 106 13.99 9.05 -16.49
CA PHE A 106 15.13 9.69 -15.80
C PHE A 106 16.17 8.77 -15.13
#